data_AF-A0A379E8X2-F1
#
_entry.id   AF-A0A379E8X2-F1
#
_cell.length_a   1.000
_cell.length_b   1.000
_cell.length_c   1.000
_cell.angle_alpha   90.00
_cell.angle_beta   90.00
_cell.angle_gamma   90.00
#
_symmetry.space_group_name_H-M   'P 1'
#
loop_
_entity.id
_entity.type
_entity.pdbx_description
1 polymer ?
#
loop_
_entity_poly.entity_id
_entity_poly.type
_entity_poly.pdbx_seq_one_letter_code
_entity_poly.pdbx_strand_id
1 'polypeptide(L)'
;MPLTIKELSETDRPRERLQMFGAKSLSDAELLAILLGSGSRDMTAVELAQWILREHDNKLGQLVRLSNMKSLCSYKGIGSAKAISILAAFELGRRLPILEGEQEEKPVINTSARAYAHLRKYLADMHSHEEIWVLLLDRSKHPISQFCVSKGSLIEAVGDMRLIFSPAIERSADSVILAHNHPSGEVRPSREDYQLTKRAVSAGNILQIPVVDHLIIGSGTNYFSFADNGDMPQPNLF
;
A
#
# COMPACT_ATOMS: atom_id res chain seq x y z
N MET A 1 28.50 26.39 18.94
CA MET A 1 28.50 25.45 17.79
C MET A 1 27.86 24.17 18.26
N PRO A 2 26.98 23.50 17.49
CA PRO A 2 26.49 22.19 17.86
C PRO A 2 27.65 21.18 17.92
N LEU A 3 27.60 20.26 18.88
CA LEU A 3 28.62 19.22 19.06
C LEU A 3 28.68 18.34 17.81
N THR A 4 29.88 18.04 17.33
CA THR A 4 30.10 17.09 16.25
C THR A 4 29.99 15.65 16.77
N ILE A 5 29.64 14.69 15.92
CA ILE A 5 29.56 13.27 16.33
C ILE A 5 30.88 12.77 16.95
N LYS A 6 32.03 13.31 16.51
CA LYS A 6 33.34 12.96 17.07
C LYS A 6 33.56 13.46 18.50
N GLU A 7 32.76 14.42 18.96
CA GLU A 7 32.80 14.96 20.32
C GLU A 7 31.86 14.21 21.27
N LEU A 8 31.02 13.31 20.75
CA LEU A 8 30.20 12.40 21.55
C LEU A 8 31.07 11.29 22.17
N SER A 9 30.60 10.74 23.29
CA SER A 9 31.15 9.52 23.88
C SER A 9 31.12 8.39 22.83
N GLU A 10 32.08 7.46 22.86
CA GLU A 10 32.10 6.36 21.88
C GLU A 10 30.80 5.54 21.90
N THR A 11 30.16 5.44 23.07
CA THR A 11 28.87 4.78 23.24
C THR A 11 27.70 5.52 22.59
N ASP A 12 27.85 6.79 22.24
CA ASP A 12 26.81 7.60 21.57
C ASP A 12 27.08 7.77 20.06
N ARG A 13 28.22 7.28 19.55
CA ARG A 13 28.54 7.34 18.13
C ARG A 13 27.95 6.13 17.41
N PRO A 14 27.18 6.32 16.33
CA PRO A 14 26.47 5.21 15.69
C PRO A 14 27.35 4.04 15.25
N ARG A 15 28.54 4.29 14.70
CA ARG A 15 29.41 3.22 14.17
C ARG A 15 30.01 2.38 15.29
N GLU A 16 30.52 3.03 16.32
CA GLU A 16 31.10 2.41 17.51
C GLU A 16 30.02 1.65 18.28
N ARG A 17 28.83 2.23 18.43
CA ARG A 17 27.66 1.57 19.05
C ARG A 17 27.22 0.34 18.29
N LEU A 18 27.21 0.40 16.95
CA LEU A 18 26.93 -0.75 16.08
C LEU A 18 27.97 -1.87 16.29
N GLN A 19 29.24 -1.53 16.43
CA GLN A 19 30.31 -2.49 16.67
C GLN A 19 30.22 -3.14 18.07
N MET A 20 29.89 -2.37 19.10
CA MET A 20 29.87 -2.84 20.48
C MET A 20 28.59 -3.62 20.83
N PHE A 21 27.43 -3.16 20.35
CA PHE A 21 26.12 -3.64 20.81
C PHE A 21 25.24 -4.19 19.68
N GLY A 22 25.70 -4.13 18.43
CA GLY A 22 24.99 -4.63 17.26
C GLY A 22 23.88 -3.71 16.74
N ALA A 23 23.31 -4.05 15.59
CA ALA A 23 22.35 -3.18 14.90
C ALA A 23 21.06 -2.91 15.70
N LYS A 24 20.64 -3.88 16.54
CA LYS A 24 19.41 -3.78 17.33
C LYS A 24 19.44 -2.68 18.39
N SER A 25 20.62 -2.21 18.80
CA SER A 25 20.69 -1.10 19.74
C SER A 25 20.42 0.25 19.08
N LEU A 26 20.53 0.35 17.74
CA LEU A 26 20.44 1.59 16.98
C LEU A 26 19.00 1.93 16.58
N SER A 27 18.69 3.23 16.57
CA SER A 27 17.49 3.75 15.93
C SER A 27 17.63 3.78 14.41
N ASP A 28 16.51 3.87 13.70
CA ASP A 28 16.48 4.04 12.24
C ASP A 28 17.31 5.23 11.78
N ALA A 29 17.28 6.34 12.54
CA ALA A 29 18.06 7.53 12.24
C ALA A 29 19.56 7.27 12.34
N GLU A 30 20.01 6.51 13.34
CA GLU A 30 21.41 6.16 13.49
C GLU A 30 21.89 5.18 12.42
N LEU A 31 21.06 4.19 12.06
CA LEU A 31 21.34 3.28 10.93
C LEU A 31 21.48 4.06 9.62
N LEU A 32 20.56 4.99 9.36
CA LEU A 32 20.62 5.85 8.18
C LEU A 32 21.84 6.80 8.23
N ALA A 33 22.20 7.32 9.39
CA ALA A 33 23.38 8.15 9.59
C ALA A 33 24.68 7.41 9.25
N ILE A 34 24.76 6.11 9.56
CA ILE A 34 25.91 5.27 9.19
C ILE A 34 26.03 5.18 7.66
N LEU A 35 24.92 4.95 6.96
CA LEU A 35 24.87 4.88 5.49
C LEU A 35 25.20 6.22 4.83
N LEU A 36 24.75 7.33 5.41
CA LEU A 36 25.09 8.69 4.97
C LEU A 36 26.59 8.98 5.13
N GLY A 37 27.22 8.40 6.15
CA GLY A 37 28.64 8.53 6.49
C GLY A 37 29.05 9.90 7.05
N SER A 38 28.41 10.97 6.60
CA SER A 38 28.58 12.33 7.09
C SER A 38 27.29 13.14 6.95
N GLY A 39 27.18 14.22 7.72
CA GLY A 39 26.05 15.15 7.64
C GLY A 39 26.21 16.20 6.54
N SER A 40 25.64 17.37 6.77
CA SER A 40 25.80 18.57 5.94
C SER A 40 26.78 19.55 6.61
N ARG A 41 26.86 20.79 6.11
CA ARG A 41 27.60 21.86 6.81
C ARG A 41 26.96 22.24 8.14
N ASP A 42 25.64 22.09 8.24
CA ASP A 42 24.84 22.64 9.34
C ASP A 42 24.24 21.56 10.24
N MET A 43 24.33 20.28 9.83
CA MET A 43 23.75 19.14 10.52
C MET A 43 24.73 17.99 10.57
N THR A 44 24.78 17.29 11.70
CA THR A 44 25.41 15.97 11.81
C THR A 44 24.70 14.93 10.95
N ALA A 45 25.32 13.76 10.75
CA ALA A 45 24.68 12.68 9.99
C ALA A 45 23.39 12.18 10.65
N VAL A 46 23.34 12.18 11.99
CA VAL A 46 22.15 11.77 12.76
C VAL A 46 21.04 12.80 12.64
N GLU A 47 21.33 14.09 12.78
CA GLU A 47 20.32 15.15 12.61
C GLU A 47 19.75 15.19 11.18
N LEU A 48 20.61 15.00 10.17
CA LEU A 48 20.19 14.89 8.78
C LEU A 48 19.27 13.67 8.57
N ALA A 49 19.63 12.51 9.12
CA ALA A 49 18.79 11.31 9.08
C ALA A 49 17.45 11.50 9.79
N GLN A 50 17.43 12.13 10.97
CA GLN A 50 16.22 12.47 11.71
C GLN A 50 15.33 13.46 10.93
N TRP A 51 15.93 14.41 10.22
CA TRP A 51 15.16 15.32 9.36
C TRP A 51 14.52 14.57 8.19
N ILE A 52 15.27 13.74 7.48
CA ILE A 52 14.74 12.91 6.37
C ILE A 52 13.59 12.02 6.85
N LEU A 53 13.73 11.36 8.00
CA LEU A 53 12.68 10.50 8.56
C LEU A 53 11.44 11.31 8.96
N ARG A 54 11.60 12.50 9.53
CA ARG A 54 10.47 13.38 9.88
C ARG A 54 9.64 13.79 8.65
N GLU A 55 10.29 14.08 7.53
CA GLU A 55 9.60 14.38 6.25
C GLU A 55 8.84 13.16 5.69
N HIS A 56 9.05 11.97 6.26
CA HIS A 56 8.36 10.72 5.89
C HIS A 56 7.57 10.17 7.09
N ASP A 57 7.01 11.04 7.93
CA ASP A 57 6.16 10.69 9.08
C ASP A 57 6.83 9.75 10.10
N ASN A 58 8.17 9.77 10.16
CA ASN A 58 8.99 8.82 10.92
C ASN A 58 8.72 7.34 10.57
N LYS A 59 8.27 7.06 9.35
CA LYS A 59 7.99 5.70 8.86
C LYS A 59 9.08 5.28 7.86
N LEU A 60 10.00 4.41 8.27
CA LEU A 60 11.08 3.92 7.41
C LEU A 60 10.54 3.30 6.10
N GLY A 61 9.45 2.55 6.16
CA GLY A 61 8.84 1.97 4.96
C GLY A 61 8.33 3.01 3.95
N GLN A 62 7.91 4.20 4.39
CA GLN A 62 7.50 5.30 3.51
C GLN A 62 8.71 5.94 2.84
N LEU A 63 9.80 6.15 3.60
CA LEU A 63 11.08 6.61 3.05
C LEU A 63 11.59 5.67 1.96
N VAL A 64 11.61 4.36 2.21
CA VAL A 64 12.04 3.35 1.23
C VAL A 64 11.21 3.40 -0.05
N ARG A 65 9.87 3.55 0.05
CA ARG A 65 8.97 3.55 -1.12
C ARG A 65 9.03 4.83 -1.96
N LEU A 66 9.21 5.99 -1.33
CA LEU A 66 9.14 7.30 -2.00
C LEU A 66 10.50 7.84 -2.44
N SER A 67 11.59 7.25 -1.95
CA SER A 67 12.95 7.70 -2.27
C SER A 67 13.33 7.39 -3.71
N ASN A 68 13.90 8.38 -4.38
CA ASN A 68 14.58 8.26 -5.66
C ASN A 68 15.76 9.24 -5.69
N MET A 69 16.57 9.21 -6.74
CA MET A 69 17.74 10.09 -6.87
C MET A 69 17.40 11.57 -6.70
N LYS A 70 16.28 12.02 -7.31
CA LYS A 70 15.86 13.43 -7.26
C LYS A 70 15.40 13.82 -5.85
N SER A 71 14.58 13.01 -5.20
CA SER A 71 14.08 13.31 -3.86
C SER A 71 15.21 13.30 -2.82
N LEU A 72 16.10 12.31 -2.88
CA LEU A 72 17.24 12.21 -1.96
C LEU A 72 18.26 13.34 -2.17
N CYS A 73 18.58 13.69 -3.41
CA CYS A 73 19.50 14.80 -3.67
C CYS A 73 18.91 16.19 -3.41
N SER A 74 17.62 16.30 -3.07
CA SER A 74 17.02 17.57 -2.65
C SER A 74 17.44 17.97 -1.23
N TYR A 75 17.84 17.01 -0.40
CA TYR A 75 18.32 17.25 0.96
C TYR A 75 19.75 17.83 0.94
N LYS A 76 19.93 19.01 1.53
CA LYS A 76 21.26 19.66 1.65
C LYS A 76 22.21 18.74 2.43
N GLY A 77 23.28 18.30 1.76
CA GLY A 77 24.26 17.35 2.32
C GLY A 77 24.18 15.94 1.74
N ILE A 78 23.20 15.64 0.88
CA ILE A 78 23.08 14.38 0.14
C ILE A 78 23.43 14.59 -1.34
N GLY A 79 24.70 14.36 -1.67
CA GLY A 79 25.13 14.25 -3.06
C GLY A 79 24.85 12.87 -3.66
N SER A 80 25.15 12.72 -4.95
CA SER A 80 24.91 11.49 -5.72
C SER A 80 25.45 10.23 -5.00
N ALA A 81 26.68 10.27 -4.47
CA ALA A 81 27.28 9.12 -3.78
C ALA A 81 26.49 8.65 -2.55
N LYS A 82 25.99 9.58 -1.72
CA LYS A 82 25.18 9.24 -0.55
C LYS A 82 23.80 8.73 -0.95
N ALA A 83 23.18 9.35 -1.96
CA ALA A 83 21.90 8.91 -2.49
C ALA A 83 21.98 7.49 -3.06
N ILE A 84 23.02 7.17 -3.84
CA ILE A 84 23.27 5.83 -4.38
C ILE A 84 23.43 4.81 -3.25
N SER A 85 24.22 5.13 -2.21
CA SER A 85 24.40 4.27 -1.05
C SER A 85 23.08 3.92 -0.36
N ILE A 86 22.23 4.93 -0.12
CA ILE A 86 20.90 4.74 0.48
C ILE A 86 20.00 3.90 -0.41
N LEU A 87 19.92 4.21 -1.70
CA LEU A 87 19.07 3.46 -2.63
C LEU A 87 19.53 2.00 -2.76
N ALA A 88 20.84 1.74 -2.74
CA ALA A 88 21.38 0.39 -2.73
C ALA A 88 20.98 -0.36 -1.44
N ALA A 89 21.09 0.28 -0.27
CA ALA A 89 20.66 -0.32 0.99
C ALA A 89 19.16 -0.64 1.01
N PHE A 90 18.32 0.28 0.51
CA PHE A 90 16.88 0.07 0.38
C PHE A 90 16.53 -1.07 -0.57
N GLU A 91 17.24 -1.15 -1.69
CA GLU A 91 17.07 -2.23 -2.65
C GLU A 91 17.45 -3.60 -2.06
N LEU A 92 18.54 -3.67 -1.29
CA LEU A 92 18.91 -4.88 -0.57
C LEU A 92 17.84 -5.27 0.45
N GLY A 93 17.35 -4.31 1.24
CA GLY A 93 16.25 -4.54 2.19
C GLY A 93 14.97 -5.02 1.51
N ARG A 94 14.68 -4.54 0.30
CA ARG A 94 13.53 -4.98 -0.51
C ARG A 94 13.70 -6.39 -1.06
N ARG A 95 14.94 -6.83 -1.34
CA ARG A 95 15.25 -8.18 -1.82
C ARG A 95 15.32 -9.22 -0.70
N LEU A 96 15.59 -8.82 0.53
CA LEU A 96 15.81 -9.77 1.63
C LEU A 96 14.62 -10.71 1.88
N PRO A 97 13.35 -10.22 1.94
CA PRO A 97 12.20 -11.12 2.06
C PRO A 97 12.07 -12.10 0.87
N ILE A 98 12.50 -11.69 -0.32
CA ILE A 98 12.48 -12.53 -1.53
C ILE A 98 13.52 -13.67 -1.43
N LEU A 99 14.67 -13.41 -0.80
CA LEU A 99 15.78 -14.36 -0.67
C LEU A 99 15.58 -15.34 0.49
N GLU A 100 14.90 -14.92 1.56
CA GLU A 100 14.63 -15.74 2.74
C GLU A 100 13.39 -16.63 2.59
N GLY A 101 12.74 -16.63 1.43
CA GLY A 101 11.49 -17.35 1.21
C GLY A 101 10.31 -16.75 1.99
N GLU A 102 10.53 -15.64 2.69
CA GLU A 102 9.51 -14.78 3.29
C GLU A 102 8.83 -13.94 2.19
N GLN A 103 8.30 -14.62 1.17
CA GLN A 103 7.04 -14.15 0.66
C GLN A 103 6.06 -14.30 1.83
N GLU A 104 5.48 -13.21 2.33
CA GLU A 104 4.04 -13.32 2.58
C GLU A 104 3.49 -13.86 1.27
N GLU A 105 3.20 -15.17 1.20
CA GLU A 105 2.57 -15.78 0.03
C GLU A 105 1.44 -14.85 -0.34
N LYS A 106 1.54 -14.21 -1.51
CA LYS A 106 0.51 -13.27 -1.92
C LYS A 106 -0.80 -14.05 -1.82
N PRO A 107 -1.79 -13.57 -1.05
CA PRO A 107 -2.98 -14.36 -0.83
C PRO A 107 -3.65 -14.55 -2.19
N VAL A 108 -3.83 -15.80 -2.61
CA VAL A 108 -4.63 -16.12 -3.79
C VAL A 108 -6.08 -15.76 -3.49
N ILE A 109 -6.72 -14.92 -4.29
CA ILE A 109 -8.12 -14.50 -4.07
C ILE A 109 -8.99 -15.23 -5.08
N ASN A 110 -9.22 -16.52 -4.79
CA ASN A 110 -10.02 -17.42 -5.62
C ASN A 110 -11.40 -17.74 -5.01
N THR A 111 -11.81 -17.03 -3.96
CA THR A 111 -13.15 -17.13 -3.37
C THR A 111 -13.60 -15.78 -2.83
N SER A 112 -14.91 -15.59 -2.77
CA SER A 112 -15.56 -14.42 -2.16
C SER A 112 -15.14 -14.22 -0.71
N ALA A 113 -14.97 -15.32 0.05
CA ALA A 113 -14.48 -15.27 1.43
C ALA A 113 -13.03 -14.74 1.54
N ARG A 114 -12.14 -15.11 0.61
CA ARG A 114 -10.76 -14.59 0.57
C ARG A 114 -10.73 -13.14 0.10
N ALA A 115 -11.57 -12.77 -0.85
CA ALA A 115 -11.75 -11.39 -1.28
C ALA A 115 -12.25 -10.51 -0.13
N TYR A 116 -13.26 -10.97 0.61
CA TYR A 116 -13.75 -10.35 1.83
C TYR A 116 -12.66 -10.20 2.88
N ALA A 117 -11.92 -11.27 3.19
CA ALA A 117 -10.83 -11.22 4.16
C ALA A 117 -9.72 -10.23 3.75
N HIS A 118 -9.48 -10.08 2.46
CA HIS A 118 -8.53 -9.09 1.94
C HIS A 118 -9.08 -7.65 2.02
N LEU A 119 -10.36 -7.44 1.70
CA LEU A 119 -10.94 -6.10 1.55
C LEU A 119 -11.49 -5.53 2.87
N ARG A 120 -11.88 -6.37 3.84
CA ARG A 120 -12.40 -5.92 5.15
C ARG A 120 -11.44 -5.00 5.88
N LYS A 121 -10.12 -5.16 5.73
CA LYS A 121 -9.13 -4.30 6.39
C LYS A 121 -9.16 -2.84 5.92
N TYR A 122 -9.83 -2.57 4.80
CA TYR A 122 -10.03 -1.22 4.26
C TYR A 122 -11.41 -0.65 4.59
N LEU A 123 -12.40 -1.52 4.82
CA LEU A 123 -13.82 -1.16 4.88
C LEU A 123 -14.46 -1.38 6.26
N ALA A 124 -13.91 -2.23 7.13
CA ALA A 124 -14.56 -2.73 8.35
C ALA A 124 -14.79 -1.67 9.45
N ASP A 125 -14.15 -0.50 9.38
CA ASP A 125 -14.29 0.57 10.38
C ASP A 125 -14.96 1.85 9.82
N MET A 126 -15.41 1.82 8.56
CA MET A 126 -15.97 2.98 7.85
C MET A 126 -17.47 3.14 8.16
N HIS A 127 -17.80 3.68 9.34
CA HIS A 127 -19.20 3.86 9.77
C HIS A 127 -19.77 5.25 9.44
N SER A 128 -18.94 6.20 9.01
CA SER A 128 -19.36 7.58 8.79
C SER A 128 -19.79 7.88 7.35
N HIS A 129 -19.36 7.06 6.39
CA HIS A 129 -19.67 7.23 4.98
C HIS A 129 -19.48 5.91 4.21
N GLU A 130 -20.13 5.86 3.05
CA GLU A 130 -19.98 4.78 2.07
C GLU A 130 -18.70 4.99 1.26
N GLU A 131 -17.91 3.93 1.11
CA GLU A 131 -16.76 3.90 0.23
C GLU A 131 -16.89 2.76 -0.77
N ILE A 132 -16.46 3.01 -2.00
CA ILE A 132 -16.38 1.98 -3.04
C ILE A 132 -14.92 1.71 -3.36
N TRP A 133 -14.54 0.45 -3.30
CA TRP A 133 -13.21 -0.05 -3.54
C TRP A 133 -13.17 -0.99 -4.73
N VAL A 134 -12.04 -0.98 -5.42
CA VAL A 134 -11.72 -1.90 -6.50
C VAL A 134 -10.46 -2.64 -6.12
N LEU A 135 -10.49 -3.96 -6.23
CA LEU A 135 -9.33 -4.84 -6.13
C LEU A 135 -8.98 -5.36 -7.51
N LEU A 136 -7.72 -5.18 -7.90
CA LEU A 136 -7.15 -5.68 -9.15
C LEU A 136 -6.43 -6.99 -8.89
N LEU A 137 -6.72 -8.00 -9.72
CA LEU A 137 -6.12 -9.33 -9.64
C LEU A 137 -5.31 -9.65 -10.88
N ASP A 138 -4.22 -10.40 -10.70
CA ASP A 138 -3.48 -11.02 -11.80
C ASP A 138 -4.11 -12.35 -12.24
N ARG A 139 -3.53 -12.98 -13.26
CA ARG A 139 -3.98 -14.28 -13.82
C ARG A 139 -3.98 -15.41 -12.79
N SER A 140 -3.14 -15.33 -11.77
CA SER A 140 -3.04 -16.29 -10.67
C SER A 140 -3.91 -15.88 -9.48
N LYS A 141 -4.80 -14.90 -9.67
CA LYS A 141 -5.69 -14.31 -8.66
C LYS A 141 -4.96 -13.68 -7.48
N HIS A 142 -3.72 -13.24 -7.65
CA HIS A 142 -3.05 -12.46 -6.62
C HIS A 142 -3.43 -10.98 -6.69
N PRO A 143 -3.56 -10.28 -5.55
CA PRO A 143 -3.68 -8.83 -5.51
C PRO A 143 -2.53 -8.14 -6.24
N ILE A 144 -2.85 -7.32 -7.23
CA ILE A 144 -1.94 -6.35 -7.84
C ILE A 144 -2.00 -5.06 -7.05
N SER A 145 -3.21 -4.55 -6.81
CA SER A 145 -3.47 -3.36 -6.02
C SER A 145 -4.95 -3.16 -5.72
N GLN A 146 -5.25 -2.25 -4.82
CA GLN A 146 -6.59 -1.89 -4.40
C GLN A 146 -6.66 -0.38 -4.15
N PHE A 147 -7.78 0.22 -4.51
CA PHE A 147 -7.97 1.67 -4.41
C PHE A 147 -9.44 2.02 -4.20
N CYS A 148 -9.66 3.18 -3.57
CA CYS A 148 -10.98 3.75 -3.35
C CYS A 148 -11.38 4.60 -4.56
N VAL A 149 -12.55 4.33 -5.14
CA VAL A 149 -13.14 5.05 -6.28
C VAL A 149 -13.99 6.22 -5.81
N SER A 150 -14.70 6.07 -4.69
CA SER A 150 -15.61 7.08 -4.15
C SER A 150 -15.66 7.03 -2.64
N LYS A 151 -15.83 8.20 -2.01
CA LYS A 151 -16.08 8.39 -0.58
C LYS A 151 -17.30 9.31 -0.40
N GLY A 152 -18.34 8.83 0.27
CA GLY A 152 -19.60 9.54 0.52
C GLY A 152 -20.75 9.06 -0.36
N SER A 153 -21.98 9.47 0.00
CA SER A 153 -23.23 9.05 -0.65
C SER A 153 -23.47 9.68 -2.04
N LEU A 154 -22.41 10.14 -2.72
CA LEU A 154 -22.54 10.78 -4.03
C LEU A 154 -22.75 9.69 -5.10
N ILE A 155 -24.01 9.27 -5.20
CA ILE A 155 -24.61 8.30 -6.12
C ILE A 155 -24.17 8.51 -7.59
N GLU A 156 -23.75 9.72 -7.98
CA GLU A 156 -23.30 10.02 -9.35
C GLU A 156 -21.87 9.59 -9.67
N ALA A 157 -20.93 9.65 -8.71
CA ALA A 157 -19.52 9.25 -8.94
C ALA A 157 -19.35 7.73 -9.02
N VAL A 158 -20.26 6.99 -8.37
CA VAL A 158 -20.31 5.53 -8.29
C VAL A 158 -20.42 4.86 -9.67
N GLY A 159 -20.94 5.57 -10.68
CA GLY A 159 -21.20 5.02 -12.01
C GLY A 159 -20.10 5.19 -13.07
N ASP A 160 -18.99 5.86 -12.79
CA ASP A 160 -17.96 6.11 -13.81
C ASP A 160 -17.01 4.91 -13.96
N MET A 161 -17.31 4.07 -14.95
CA MET A 161 -16.49 2.90 -15.30
C MET A 161 -15.04 3.26 -15.62
N ARG A 162 -14.73 4.50 -16.04
CA ARG A 162 -13.35 4.92 -16.31
C ARG A 162 -12.51 4.94 -15.04
N LEU A 163 -13.11 5.31 -13.89
CA LEU A 163 -12.40 5.32 -12.61
C LEU A 163 -12.08 3.89 -12.13
N ILE A 164 -12.91 2.91 -12.49
CA ILE A 164 -12.70 1.50 -12.17
C ILE A 164 -11.66 0.88 -13.11
N PHE A 165 -11.80 1.09 -14.42
CA PHE A 165 -11.06 0.32 -15.43
C PHE A 165 -9.78 0.99 -15.93
N SER A 166 -9.61 2.32 -15.86
CA SER A 166 -8.33 2.94 -16.26
C SER A 166 -7.16 2.40 -15.42
N PRO A 167 -7.25 2.31 -14.08
CA PRO A 167 -6.19 1.70 -13.28
C PRO A 167 -6.00 0.20 -13.55
N ALA A 168 -7.09 -0.51 -13.89
CA ALA A 168 -7.03 -1.93 -14.26
C ALA A 168 -6.20 -2.14 -15.53
N ILE A 169 -6.42 -1.29 -16.55
CA ILE A 169 -5.67 -1.32 -17.81
C ILE A 169 -4.20 -0.92 -17.57
N GLU A 170 -3.95 0.19 -16.88
CA GLU A 170 -2.59 0.69 -16.58
C GLU A 170 -1.74 -0.35 -15.85
N ARG A 171 -2.37 -1.16 -15.00
CA ARG A 171 -1.70 -2.17 -14.17
C ARG A 171 -1.79 -3.58 -14.74
N SER A 172 -2.30 -3.72 -15.96
CA SER A 172 -2.46 -5.02 -16.64
C SER A 172 -3.20 -6.05 -15.77
N ALA A 173 -4.27 -5.63 -15.11
CA ALA A 173 -5.11 -6.50 -14.32
C ALA A 173 -5.80 -7.52 -15.22
N ASP A 174 -5.81 -8.78 -14.78
CA ASP A 174 -6.53 -9.85 -15.44
C ASP A 174 -8.02 -9.79 -15.11
N SER A 175 -8.35 -9.40 -13.89
CA SER A 175 -9.73 -9.29 -13.43
C SER A 175 -9.87 -8.33 -12.25
N VAL A 176 -11.11 -7.94 -11.93
CA VAL A 176 -11.40 -7.00 -10.83
C VAL A 176 -12.49 -7.52 -9.89
N ILE A 177 -12.43 -7.09 -8.63
CA ILE A 177 -13.50 -7.27 -7.63
C ILE A 177 -13.93 -5.89 -7.15
N LEU A 178 -15.23 -5.65 -7.11
CA LEU A 178 -15.80 -4.45 -6.48
C LEU A 178 -16.13 -4.75 -5.02
N ALA A 179 -15.98 -3.77 -4.15
CA ALA A 179 -16.51 -3.85 -2.79
C ALA A 179 -16.98 -2.50 -2.30
N HIS A 180 -18.05 -2.47 -1.52
CA HIS A 180 -18.47 -1.26 -0.81
C HIS A 180 -19.00 -1.60 0.58
N ASN A 181 -19.14 -0.59 1.43
CA ASN A 181 -19.77 -0.70 2.75
C ASN A 181 -21.05 0.14 2.79
N HIS A 182 -22.05 -0.33 3.53
CA HIS A 182 -23.16 0.54 3.94
C HIS A 182 -22.87 1.11 5.33
N PRO A 183 -23.04 2.42 5.58
CA PRO A 183 -22.83 3.01 6.91
C PRO A 183 -23.70 2.38 8.01
N SER A 184 -24.85 1.80 7.63
CA SER A 184 -25.73 1.05 8.52
C SER A 184 -25.14 -0.28 9.00
N GLY A 185 -24.14 -0.82 8.30
CA GLY A 185 -23.58 -2.15 8.55
C GLY A 185 -24.40 -3.30 7.97
N GLU A 186 -25.55 -3.01 7.35
CA GLU A 186 -26.36 -3.99 6.61
C GLU A 186 -25.65 -4.40 5.32
N VAL A 187 -25.84 -5.66 4.92
CA VAL A 187 -25.21 -6.22 3.70
C VAL A 187 -26.21 -6.43 2.57
N ARG A 188 -27.45 -5.97 2.75
CA ARG A 188 -28.51 -6.18 1.77
C ARG A 188 -28.31 -5.22 0.58
N PRO A 189 -28.19 -5.73 -0.65
CA PRO A 189 -27.99 -4.88 -1.83
C PRO A 189 -29.19 -3.98 -2.09
N SER A 190 -28.90 -2.72 -2.39
CA SER A 190 -29.83 -1.72 -2.92
C SER A 190 -30.05 -1.91 -4.42
N ARG A 191 -31.02 -1.20 -5.00
CA ARG A 191 -31.28 -1.24 -6.45
C ARG A 191 -30.09 -0.65 -7.23
N GLU A 192 -29.43 0.33 -6.65
CA GLU A 192 -28.27 1.03 -7.16
C GLU A 192 -27.07 0.09 -7.25
N ASP A 193 -26.91 -0.81 -6.27
CA ASP A 193 -25.85 -1.83 -6.26
C ASP A 193 -26.00 -2.79 -7.44
N TYR A 194 -27.22 -3.30 -7.69
CA TYR A 194 -27.49 -4.13 -8.87
C TYR A 194 -27.18 -3.41 -10.19
N GLN A 195 -27.52 -2.12 -10.28
CA GLN A 195 -27.23 -1.32 -11.48
C GLN A 195 -25.73 -1.07 -11.66
N LEU A 196 -25.00 -0.84 -10.58
CA LEU A 196 -23.55 -0.72 -10.58
C LEU A 196 -22.91 -2.03 -11.06
N THR A 197 -23.25 -3.17 -10.43
CA THR A 197 -22.74 -4.49 -10.80
C THR A 197 -22.95 -4.75 -12.30
N LYS A 198 -24.18 -4.52 -12.79
CA LYS A 198 -24.53 -4.78 -14.19
C LYS A 198 -23.72 -3.92 -15.17
N ARG A 199 -23.53 -2.64 -14.87
CA ARG A 199 -22.71 -1.73 -15.70
C ARG A 199 -21.24 -2.13 -15.68
N ALA A 200 -20.70 -2.45 -14.51
CA ALA A 200 -19.31 -2.87 -14.34
C ALA A 200 -19.02 -4.18 -15.09
N VAL A 201 -19.89 -5.18 -14.97
CA VAL A 201 -19.77 -6.44 -15.72
C VAL A 201 -19.82 -6.20 -17.23
N SER A 202 -20.74 -5.33 -17.68
CA SER A 202 -20.85 -4.99 -19.11
C SER A 202 -19.57 -4.31 -19.63
N ALA A 203 -19.02 -3.35 -18.88
CA ALA A 203 -17.78 -2.68 -19.23
C ALA A 203 -16.58 -3.64 -19.21
N GLY A 204 -16.48 -4.49 -18.19
CA GLY A 204 -15.44 -5.51 -18.07
C GLY A 204 -15.43 -6.49 -19.24
N ASN A 205 -16.60 -6.89 -19.72
CA ASN A 205 -16.73 -7.74 -20.91
C ASN A 205 -16.20 -7.06 -22.17
N ILE A 206 -16.51 -5.78 -22.37
CA ILE A 206 -16.03 -5.00 -23.53
C ILE A 206 -14.51 -4.86 -23.48
N LEU A 207 -13.96 -4.60 -22.29
CA LEU A 207 -12.53 -4.38 -22.06
C LEU A 207 -11.72 -5.67 -21.90
N GLN A 208 -12.38 -6.83 -21.85
CA GLN A 208 -11.77 -8.14 -21.55
C GLN A 208 -11.07 -8.17 -20.17
N ILE A 209 -11.65 -7.46 -19.20
CA ILE A 209 -11.24 -7.47 -17.78
C ILE A 209 -12.48 -7.82 -16.96
N PRO A 210 -12.78 -9.11 -16.72
CA PRO A 210 -14.00 -9.53 -16.03
C PRO A 210 -14.08 -8.97 -14.61
N VAL A 211 -15.31 -8.61 -14.20
CA VAL A 211 -15.66 -8.37 -12.81
C VAL A 211 -16.03 -9.70 -12.19
N VAL A 212 -15.20 -10.20 -11.27
CA VAL A 212 -15.31 -11.56 -10.70
C VAL A 212 -16.36 -11.61 -9.61
N ASP A 213 -16.46 -10.55 -8.81
CA ASP A 213 -17.44 -10.44 -7.74
C ASP A 213 -17.70 -8.96 -7.40
N HIS A 214 -18.81 -8.73 -6.71
CA HIS A 214 -19.13 -7.49 -6.02
C HIS A 214 -19.50 -7.81 -4.58
N LEU A 215 -18.75 -7.25 -3.62
CA LEU A 215 -18.95 -7.47 -2.19
C LEU A 215 -19.63 -6.28 -1.52
N ILE A 216 -20.57 -6.55 -0.63
CA ILE A 216 -21.08 -5.58 0.35
C ILE A 216 -20.53 -5.98 1.71
N ILE A 217 -19.67 -5.16 2.28
CA ILE A 217 -19.02 -5.41 3.57
C ILE A 217 -19.82 -4.72 4.68
N GLY A 218 -20.34 -5.52 5.60
CA GLY A 218 -21.10 -5.05 6.75
C GLY A 218 -20.31 -5.09 8.05
N SER A 219 -21.01 -4.88 9.16
CA SER A 219 -20.42 -4.89 10.49
C SER A 219 -19.91 -6.28 10.90
N GLY A 220 -18.80 -6.31 11.63
CA GLY A 220 -18.23 -7.55 12.18
C GLY A 220 -17.67 -8.48 11.09
N THR A 221 -18.21 -9.71 11.01
CA THR A 221 -17.76 -10.73 10.05
C THR A 221 -18.72 -10.94 8.88
N ASN A 222 -19.70 -10.05 8.72
CA ASN A 222 -20.78 -10.20 7.74
C ASN A 222 -20.42 -9.56 6.38
N TYR A 223 -20.77 -10.24 5.29
CA TYR A 223 -20.69 -9.71 3.93
C TYR A 223 -21.73 -10.35 3.01
N PHE A 224 -22.07 -9.66 1.94
CA PHE A 224 -22.82 -10.19 0.81
C PHE A 224 -21.92 -10.28 -0.41
N SER A 225 -22.00 -11.39 -1.15
CA SER A 225 -21.32 -11.58 -2.44
C SER A 225 -22.36 -11.77 -3.53
N PHE A 226 -22.30 -10.95 -4.57
CA PHE A 226 -23.16 -11.13 -5.74
C PHE A 226 -22.87 -12.46 -6.44
N ALA A 227 -21.60 -12.89 -6.47
CA ALA A 227 -21.22 -14.16 -7.08
C ALA A 227 -21.81 -15.37 -6.32
N ASP A 228 -21.65 -15.41 -5.00
CA ASP A 228 -22.13 -16.52 -4.16
C ASP A 228 -23.67 -16.64 -4.18
N ASN A 229 -24.37 -15.52 -4.39
CA ASN A 229 -25.84 -15.46 -4.43
C ASN A 229 -26.42 -15.64 -5.85
N GLY A 230 -25.58 -15.82 -6.88
CA GLY A 230 -26.04 -16.00 -8.26
C GLY A 230 -26.54 -14.72 -8.93
N ASP A 231 -26.22 -13.56 -8.36
CA ASP A 231 -26.61 -12.23 -8.85
C ASP A 231 -25.57 -11.61 -9.81
N MET A 232 -24.51 -12.36 -10.12
CA MET A 232 -23.58 -12.02 -11.20
C MET A 232 -24.17 -12.42 -12.57
N PRO A 233 -24.20 -11.51 -13.57
CA PRO A 233 -24.64 -11.83 -14.93
C PRO A 233 -23.82 -12.93 -15.63
N GLN A 234 -22.63 -13.23 -15.11
CA GLN A 234 -21.79 -14.34 -15.54
C GLN A 234 -21.41 -15.19 -14.32
N PRO A 235 -21.82 -16.46 -14.26
CA PRO A 235 -21.45 -17.33 -13.15
C PRO A 235 -19.99 -17.83 -13.27
N ASN A 236 -19.34 -18.08 -12.13
CA ASN A 236 -18.06 -18.80 -11.98
C ASN A 236 -16.83 -18.16 -12.67
N LEU A 237 -16.49 -16.91 -12.33
CA LEU A 237 -15.30 -16.20 -12.83
C LEU A 237 -14.07 -16.27 -11.91
N PHE A 238 -14.23 -16.86 -10.72
CA PHE A 238 -13.13 -17.13 -9.80
C PHE A 238 -12.21 -18.22 -10.34
#